data_AF-A0A972EJ30-F1
#
_entry.id   AF-A0A972EJ30-F1
#
_cell.length_a   1.000
_cell.length_b   1.000
_cell.length_c   1.000
_cell.angle_alpha   90.00
_cell.angle_beta   90.00
_cell.angle_gamma   90.00
#
_symmetry.space_group_name_H-M   'P 1'
#
loop_
_entity.id
_entity.type
_entity.pdbx_description
1 polymer ?
#
loop_
_entity_poly.entity_id
_entity_poly.type
_entity_poly.pdbx_seq_one_letter_code
_entity_poly.pdbx_strand_id
1 'polypeptide(L)'
;MEWFPGINCDCILRHALHPDLPMICAEAGGKFPGSRVRIHYEVYRVDGEGGTETVSEIRHLWLTALLAEPLLAPDGSWFPIAAEEFRERLRAILLEKQDIQLITRTGRIRGLFGDDHVVINSIYPEVETFEIHLSTRTLCDLPLHPQRMWLDDPAAGGSLWGEAVWQPS
;
A
#
# COMPACT_ATOMS: atom_id res chain seq x y z
N MET A 1 -2.79 -12.35 -19.11
CA MET A 1 -2.18 -13.27 -18.13
C MET A 1 -2.73 -12.89 -16.77
N GLU A 2 -3.15 -13.86 -15.96
CA GLU A 2 -3.66 -13.61 -14.61
C GLU A 2 -2.51 -13.70 -13.60
N TRP A 3 -2.49 -12.79 -12.63
CA TRP A 3 -1.41 -12.66 -11.64
C TRP A 3 -1.82 -13.31 -10.31
N PHE A 4 -0.94 -14.14 -9.77
CA PHE A 4 -1.14 -14.91 -8.55
C PHE A 4 0.04 -14.67 -7.60
N PRO A 5 -0.16 -13.87 -6.53
CA PRO A 5 0.86 -13.65 -5.51
C PRO A 5 1.34 -14.97 -4.88
N GLY A 6 2.66 -15.14 -4.80
CA GLY A 6 3.33 -16.36 -4.35
C GLY A 6 3.51 -17.44 -5.42
N ILE A 7 3.08 -17.19 -6.66
CA ILE A 7 3.31 -18.09 -7.81
C ILE A 7 4.11 -17.34 -8.88
N ASN A 8 3.48 -16.42 -9.61
CA ASN A 8 4.12 -15.71 -10.74
C ASN A 8 4.42 -14.23 -10.43
N CYS A 9 4.17 -13.79 -9.19
CA CYS A 9 4.63 -12.53 -8.62
C CYS A 9 4.65 -12.65 -7.08
N ASP A 10 5.24 -11.70 -6.36
CA ASP A 10 5.21 -11.70 -4.89
C ASP A 10 3.97 -10.99 -4.33
N CYS A 11 3.63 -9.87 -4.96
CA CYS A 11 2.45 -9.10 -4.65
C CYS A 11 1.99 -8.31 -5.88
N ILE A 12 0.81 -7.69 -5.77
CA ILE A 12 0.22 -6.86 -6.80
C ILE A 12 -0.16 -5.53 -6.17
N LEU A 13 0.33 -4.43 -6.76
CA LEU A 13 -0.18 -3.10 -6.49
C LEU A 13 -1.34 -2.82 -7.44
N ARG A 14 -2.47 -2.40 -6.90
CA ARG A 14 -3.71 -2.19 -7.66
C ARG A 14 -4.32 -0.83 -7.33
N HIS A 15 -4.85 -0.17 -8.34
CA HIS A 15 -5.78 0.94 -8.20
C HIS A 15 -6.92 0.77 -9.23
N ALA A 16 -8.13 1.23 -8.92
CA ALA A 16 -9.30 0.98 -9.77
C ALA A 16 -9.19 1.59 -11.18
N LEU A 17 -8.38 2.64 -11.34
CA LEU A 17 -8.19 3.36 -12.59
C LEU A 17 -7.06 2.81 -13.47
N HIS A 18 -6.28 1.85 -12.96
CA HIS A 18 -5.04 1.38 -13.61
C HIS A 18 -4.96 -0.15 -13.68
N PRO A 19 -4.26 -0.71 -14.68
CA PRO A 19 -3.99 -2.15 -14.72
C PRO A 19 -3.11 -2.62 -13.55
N ASP A 20 -3.47 -3.76 -12.95
CA ASP A 20 -2.77 -4.44 -11.85
C ASP A 20 -1.28 -4.60 -12.05
N LEU A 21 -0.46 -3.94 -11.24
CA LEU A 21 0.99 -4.03 -11.29
C LEU A 21 1.51 -5.18 -10.42
N PRO A 22 1.85 -6.36 -10.98
CA PRO A 22 2.58 -7.37 -10.24
C PRO A 22 4.00 -6.88 -9.92
N MET A 23 4.55 -7.32 -8.81
CA MET A 23 5.90 -6.95 -8.39
C MET A 23 6.66 -8.19 -7.91
N ILE A 24 7.95 -8.22 -8.23
CA ILE A 24 8.91 -9.07 -7.54
C ILE A 24 9.55 -8.20 -6.48
N CYS A 25 9.52 -8.62 -5.22
CA CYS A 25 10.04 -7.84 -4.12
C CYS A 25 11.40 -8.35 -3.66
N ALA A 26 12.19 -7.50 -3.02
CA ALA A 26 13.29 -7.98 -2.20
C ALA A 26 12.71 -8.62 -0.93
N GLU A 27 13.48 -9.50 -0.31
CA GLU A 27 13.20 -9.83 1.08
C GLU A 27 13.36 -8.56 1.93
N ALA A 28 12.34 -8.26 2.72
CA ALA A 28 12.40 -7.19 3.70
C ALA A 28 13.37 -7.62 4.79
N GLY A 29 14.64 -7.22 4.63
CA GLY A 29 15.74 -7.62 5.52
C GLY A 29 15.39 -7.47 7.00
N GLY A 30 15.97 -8.28 7.89
CA GLY A 30 15.69 -8.23 9.34
C GLY A 30 15.50 -9.61 9.97
N LYS A 31 14.73 -9.68 11.06
CA LYS A 31 14.52 -10.90 11.87
C LYS A 31 13.63 -11.98 11.22
N PHE A 32 12.97 -11.69 10.10
CA PHE A 32 11.96 -12.56 9.50
C PHE A 32 12.27 -12.86 8.03
N PRO A 33 13.08 -13.90 7.74
CA PRO A 33 13.38 -14.34 6.39
C PRO A 33 12.10 -14.61 5.57
N GLY A 34 12.11 -14.23 4.29
CA GLY A 34 10.98 -14.43 3.38
C GLY A 34 9.80 -13.45 3.53
N SER A 35 9.81 -12.53 4.50
CA SER A 35 8.84 -11.44 4.54
C SER A 35 9.19 -10.42 3.45
N ARG A 36 8.23 -10.05 2.59
CA ARG A 36 8.44 -9.09 1.48
C ARG A 36 7.77 -7.74 1.69
N VAL A 37 6.85 -7.69 2.65
CA VAL A 37 6.11 -6.49 3.04
C VAL A 37 6.31 -6.31 4.55
N ARG A 38 6.76 -5.14 4.96
CA ARG A 38 6.84 -4.73 6.36
C ARG A 38 5.65 -3.87 6.70
N ILE A 39 5.02 -4.16 7.82
CA ILE A 39 3.92 -3.37 8.35
C ILE A 39 4.37 -2.87 9.72
N HIS A 40 4.37 -1.55 9.90
CA HIS A 40 4.54 -0.91 11.19
C HIS A 40 3.24 -0.28 11.61
N TYR A 41 2.94 -0.46 12.89
CA TYR A 41 1.68 -0.10 13.48
C TYR A 41 1.93 0.95 14.54
N GLU A 42 1.29 2.10 14.38
CA GLU A 42 1.39 3.22 15.30
C GLU A 42 0.01 3.50 15.87
N VAL A 43 -0.04 3.66 17.19
CA VAL A 43 -1.25 4.03 17.92
C VAL A 43 -0.97 5.35 18.61
N TYR A 44 -1.73 6.37 18.21
CA TYR A 44 -1.63 7.70 18.78
C TYR A 44 -2.86 7.96 19.63
N ARG A 45 -2.65 8.52 20.83
CA ARG A 45 -3.71 9.19 21.56
C ARG A 45 -3.75 10.62 21.04
N VAL A 46 -4.90 11.01 20.53
CA VAL A 46 -5.15 12.37 20.09
C VAL A 46 -6.05 13.01 21.12
N ASP A 47 -5.54 14.06 21.76
CA ASP A 47 -6.34 14.91 22.63
C ASP A 47 -7.44 15.54 21.77
N GLY A 48 -8.67 15.05 21.94
CA GLY A 48 -9.81 15.67 21.32
C GLY A 48 -10.11 17.02 21.98
N GLU A 49 -10.64 17.96 21.20
CA GLU A 49 -11.20 19.17 21.81
C GLU A 49 -12.32 18.78 22.78
N GLY A 50 -12.17 19.17 24.06
CA GLY A 50 -13.14 18.87 25.12
C GLY A 50 -12.72 17.78 26.12
N GLY A 51 -11.48 17.24 26.03
CA GLY A 51 -10.95 16.30 27.02
C GLY A 51 -11.38 14.84 26.82
N THR A 52 -11.98 14.51 25.67
CA THR A 52 -12.18 13.13 25.23
C THR A 52 -10.99 12.68 24.39
N GLU A 53 -10.21 11.73 24.92
CA GLU A 53 -9.12 11.07 24.19
C GLU A 53 -9.70 10.21 23.07
N THR A 54 -9.22 10.41 21.84
CA THR A 54 -9.48 9.50 20.73
C THR A 54 -8.23 8.71 20.41
N VAL A 55 -8.41 7.43 20.05
CA VAL A 55 -7.30 6.56 19.64
C VAL A 55 -7.28 6.51 18.13
N SER A 56 -6.15 6.89 17.55
CA SER A 56 -5.88 6.85 16.11
C SER A 56 -4.91 5.71 15.82
N GLU A 57 -5.25 4.85 14.87
CA GLU A 57 -4.46 3.68 14.48
C GLU A 57 -3.95 3.85 13.04
N ILE A 58 -2.64 3.99 12.86
CA ILE A 58 -2.00 4.14 11.56
C ILE A 58 -1.17 2.91 11.26
N ARG A 59 -1.33 2.36 10.04
CA ARG A 59 -0.45 1.32 9.50
C ARG A 59 0.42 1.92 8.41
N HIS A 60 1.72 1.87 8.60
CA HIS A 60 2.73 2.15 7.58
C HIS A 60 3.19 0.85 6.96
N LEU A 61 3.29 0.85 5.64
CA LEU A 61 3.57 -0.31 4.84
C LEU A 61 4.76 -0.02 3.92
N TRP A 62 5.79 -0.85 4.04
CA TRP A 62 7.00 -0.77 3.25
C TRP A 62 7.24 -2.05 2.47
N LEU A 63 7.56 -1.91 1.20
CA LEU A 63 8.01 -2.99 0.35
C LEU A 63 9.06 -2.47 -0.63
N THR A 64 9.97 -3.34 -1.04
CA THR A 64 11.00 -2.99 -2.03
C THR A 64 10.76 -3.81 -3.27
N ALA A 65 10.32 -3.20 -4.36
CA ALA A 65 10.21 -3.88 -5.65
C ALA A 65 11.57 -3.92 -6.35
N LEU A 66 11.89 -5.06 -6.95
CA LEU A 66 13.09 -5.30 -7.76
C LEU A 66 12.77 -5.07 -9.23
N LEU A 67 13.71 -4.43 -9.92
CA LEU A 67 13.66 -4.25 -11.35
C LEU A 67 15.04 -4.59 -11.94
N ALA A 68 15.10 -5.65 -12.74
CA ALA A 68 16.30 -6.10 -13.41
C ALA A 68 15.93 -6.73 -14.76
N GLU A 69 16.87 -6.73 -15.71
CA GLU A 69 16.69 -7.43 -16.98
C GLU A 69 17.87 -8.40 -17.18
N PRO A 70 17.66 -9.72 -17.01
CA PRO A 70 16.39 -10.40 -16.78
C PRO A 70 16.02 -10.58 -15.29
N LEU A 71 14.73 -10.68 -14.99
CA LEU A 71 14.19 -10.93 -13.64
C LEU A 71 13.36 -12.22 -13.61
N LEU A 72 13.48 -13.01 -12.55
CA LEU A 72 12.71 -14.25 -12.36
C LEU A 72 11.52 -14.03 -11.42
N ALA A 73 10.40 -14.65 -11.76
CA ALA A 73 9.24 -14.78 -10.90
C ALA A 73 9.42 -15.93 -9.87
N PRO A 74 8.59 -16.01 -8.82
CA PRO A 74 8.74 -17.04 -7.77
C PRO A 74 8.61 -18.48 -8.28
N ASP A 75 7.87 -18.71 -9.36
CA ASP A 75 7.74 -20.01 -10.04
C ASP A 75 8.94 -20.38 -10.93
N GLY A 76 9.94 -19.49 -11.04
CA GLY A 76 11.13 -19.67 -11.86
C GLY A 76 10.95 -19.27 -13.32
N SER A 77 9.79 -18.75 -13.73
CA SER A 77 9.58 -18.18 -15.05
C SER A 77 10.22 -16.79 -15.19
N TRP A 78 10.45 -16.34 -16.42
CA TRP A 78 10.90 -14.98 -16.68
C TRP A 78 9.77 -13.99 -16.40
N PHE A 79 10.06 -12.95 -15.63
CA PHE A 79 9.12 -11.88 -15.35
C PHE A 79 8.90 -11.07 -16.64
N PRO A 80 7.67 -11.03 -17.18
CA PRO A 80 7.45 -10.59 -18.56
C PRO A 80 7.26 -9.07 -18.71
N ILE A 81 7.29 -8.30 -17.61
CA ILE A 81 7.11 -6.85 -17.63
C ILE A 81 8.48 -6.19 -17.82
N ALA A 82 8.61 -5.39 -18.87
CA ALA A 82 9.82 -4.61 -19.16
C ALA A 82 10.02 -3.49 -18.13
N ALA A 83 11.28 -3.07 -17.93
CA ALA A 83 11.62 -2.07 -16.93
C ALA A 83 10.85 -0.75 -17.10
N GLU A 84 10.67 -0.30 -18.34
CA GLU A 84 9.97 0.96 -18.60
C GLU A 84 8.46 0.86 -18.33
N GLU A 85 7.83 -0.23 -18.76
CA GLU A 85 6.40 -0.46 -18.49
C GLU A 85 6.14 -0.52 -16.98
N PHE A 86 7.03 -1.15 -16.21
CA PHE A 86 6.95 -1.18 -14.76
C PHE A 86 6.95 0.23 -14.15
N ARG A 87 7.90 1.09 -14.56
CA ARG A 87 8.04 2.46 -14.04
C ARG A 87 6.81 3.31 -14.36
N GLU A 88 6.33 3.25 -15.60
CA GLU A 88 5.14 3.98 -16.05
C GLU A 88 3.91 3.60 -15.22
N ARG A 89 3.69 2.29 -15.03
CA ARG A 89 2.53 1.78 -14.30
C ARG A 89 2.60 2.04 -12.81
N LEU A 90 3.79 1.89 -12.21
CA LEU A 90 4.01 2.24 -10.81
C LEU A 90 3.71 3.72 -10.59
N ARG A 91 4.29 4.59 -11.42
CA ARG A 91 4.03 6.03 -11.36
C ARG A 91 2.55 6.36 -11.50
N ALA A 92 1.87 5.75 -12.47
CA ALA A 92 0.43 5.99 -12.70
C ALA A 92 -0.41 5.64 -11.47
N ILE A 93 -0.18 4.48 -10.86
CA ILE A 93 -0.88 4.07 -9.64
C ILE A 93 -0.59 5.02 -8.47
N LEU A 94 0.66 5.39 -8.25
CA LEU A 94 1.04 6.21 -7.10
C LEU A 94 0.58 7.67 -7.21
N LEU A 95 0.41 8.19 -8.43
CA LEU A 95 -0.14 9.53 -8.67
C LEU A 95 -1.61 9.67 -8.24
N GLU A 96 -2.32 8.56 -8.06
CA GLU A 96 -3.70 8.57 -7.54
C GLU A 96 -3.76 8.91 -6.04
N LYS A 97 -2.65 8.70 -5.32
CA LYS A 97 -2.45 9.02 -3.90
C LYS A 97 -3.35 8.32 -2.88
N GLN A 98 -4.50 7.80 -3.27
CA GLN A 98 -5.50 7.19 -2.41
C GLN A 98 -6.08 5.91 -3.02
N ASP A 99 -6.85 5.16 -2.23
CA ASP A 99 -7.55 3.94 -2.65
C ASP A 99 -6.65 2.88 -3.30
N ILE A 100 -5.35 2.93 -3.00
CA ILE A 100 -4.37 1.95 -3.45
C ILE A 100 -4.63 0.65 -2.69
N GLN A 101 -4.45 -0.47 -3.37
CA GLN A 101 -4.60 -1.81 -2.82
C GLN A 101 -3.30 -2.58 -3.00
N LEU A 102 -2.95 -3.35 -1.97
CA LEU A 102 -1.86 -4.31 -2.05
C LEU A 102 -2.43 -5.71 -1.89
N ILE A 103 -2.22 -6.56 -2.90
CA ILE A 103 -2.65 -7.95 -2.89
C ILE A 103 -1.43 -8.83 -2.68
N THR A 104 -1.48 -9.69 -1.68
CA THR A 104 -0.42 -10.64 -1.32
C THR A 104 -0.98 -12.05 -1.31
N ARG A 105 -0.12 -13.06 -1.16
CA ARG A 105 -0.56 -14.45 -1.06
C ARG A 105 -1.52 -14.70 0.11
N THR A 106 -1.34 -13.96 1.20
CA THR A 106 -2.09 -14.17 2.45
C THR A 106 -3.38 -13.35 2.52
N GLY A 107 -3.57 -12.41 1.59
CA GLY A 107 -4.73 -11.53 1.59
C GLY A 107 -4.46 -10.19 0.92
N ARG A 108 -5.48 -9.33 0.97
CA ARG A 108 -5.46 -8.00 0.38
C ARG A 108 -5.62 -6.92 1.43
N ILE A 109 -4.84 -5.85 1.29
CA ILE A 109 -4.96 -4.58 2.01
C ILE A 109 -5.57 -3.57 1.04
N ARG A 110 -6.54 -2.79 1.53
CA ARG A 110 -7.23 -1.74 0.77
C ARG A 110 -7.15 -0.40 1.50
N GLY A 111 -7.50 0.69 0.82
CA GLY A 111 -7.52 2.03 1.43
C GLY A 111 -6.12 2.51 1.78
N LEU A 112 -5.11 2.13 1.00
CA LEU A 112 -3.75 2.63 1.14
C LEU A 112 -3.63 3.98 0.46
N PHE A 113 -2.82 4.84 1.08
CA PHE A 113 -2.49 6.18 0.65
C PHE A 113 -0.99 6.29 0.45
N GLY A 114 -0.59 7.07 -0.55
CA GLY A 114 0.77 7.49 -0.79
C GLY A 114 0.77 8.99 -1.08
N ASP A 115 1.20 9.80 -0.11
CA ASP A 115 1.40 11.24 -0.30
C ASP A 115 2.87 11.60 -0.04
N ASP A 116 3.33 12.69 -0.66
CA ASP A 116 4.71 13.20 -0.60
C ASP A 116 5.80 12.18 -1.01
N HIS A 117 6.43 11.53 -0.02
CA HIS A 117 7.63 10.68 -0.19
C HIS A 117 7.24 9.20 -0.25
N VAL A 118 6.57 8.83 -1.33
CA VAL A 118 5.96 7.49 -1.50
C VAL A 118 6.96 6.47 -2.03
N VAL A 119 7.99 6.92 -2.76
CA VAL A 119 8.96 6.02 -3.39
C VAL A 119 10.38 6.55 -3.31
N ILE A 120 11.30 5.66 -2.96
CA ILE A 120 12.74 5.85 -3.12
C ILE A 120 13.21 4.92 -4.24
N ASN A 121 13.72 5.48 -5.33
CA ASN A 121 14.37 4.73 -6.39
C ASN A 121 15.88 4.69 -6.16
N SER A 122 16.46 3.49 -6.04
CA SER A 122 17.90 3.28 -5.97
C SER A 122 18.38 2.50 -7.20
N ILE A 123 19.32 3.09 -7.94
CA ILE A 123 19.86 2.55 -9.20
C ILE A 123 21.25 1.96 -8.93
N TYR A 124 21.41 0.66 -9.19
CA TYR A 124 22.68 -0.06 -9.15
C TYR A 124 23.05 -0.56 -10.55
N PRO A 125 24.33 -0.95 -10.81
CA PRO A 125 24.76 -1.36 -12.14
C PRO A 125 23.97 -2.51 -12.78
N GLU A 126 23.39 -3.41 -11.99
CA GLU A 126 22.72 -4.62 -12.46
C GLU A 126 21.24 -4.72 -12.01
N VAL A 127 20.79 -3.80 -11.15
CA VAL A 127 19.45 -3.85 -10.55
C VAL A 127 18.99 -2.46 -10.12
N GLU A 128 17.71 -2.17 -10.30
CA GLU A 128 17.01 -1.04 -9.71
C GLU A 128 16.09 -1.54 -8.60
N THR A 129 15.94 -0.72 -7.57
CA THR A 129 15.02 -1.03 -6.46
C THR A 129 14.11 0.16 -6.19
N PHE A 130 12.83 -0.13 -5.99
CA PHE A 130 11.81 0.86 -5.65
C PHE A 130 11.29 0.55 -4.25
N GLU A 131 11.75 1.30 -3.26
CA GLU A 131 11.20 1.22 -1.91
C GLU A 131 9.91 2.05 -1.85
N ILE A 132 8.77 1.36 -1.74
CA ILE A 132 7.43 1.92 -1.77
C ILE A 132 6.89 2.02 -0.35
N HIS A 133 6.42 3.21 0.00
CA HIS A 133 5.93 3.60 1.32
C HIS A 133 4.46 3.99 1.20
N LEU A 134 3.57 3.19 1.80
CA LEU A 134 2.13 3.45 1.80
C LEU A 134 1.61 3.46 3.23
N SER A 135 0.52 4.17 3.49
CA SER A 135 -0.11 4.19 4.81
C SER A 135 -1.62 4.14 4.72
N THR A 136 -2.30 3.78 5.80
CA THR A 136 -3.76 3.78 5.87
C THR A 136 -4.36 5.13 6.28
N ARG A 137 -3.49 6.15 6.44
CA ARG A 137 -3.71 7.49 7.03
C ARG A 137 -4.98 7.67 7.87
N THR A 138 -4.83 7.85 9.18
CA THR A 138 -5.76 8.71 9.95
C THR A 138 -5.27 10.15 9.80
N LEU A 139 -6.02 10.90 9.01
CA LEU A 139 -5.83 12.33 8.79
C LEU A 139 -6.17 13.09 10.08
N CYS A 140 -5.18 13.44 10.90
CA CYS A 140 -5.29 14.63 11.74
C CYS A 140 -5.29 15.87 10.84
N ASP A 141 -6.35 16.10 10.09
CA ASP A 141 -6.67 17.39 9.49
C ASP A 141 -8.13 17.68 9.86
N LEU A 142 -8.29 18.52 10.90
CA LEU A 142 -9.56 19.09 11.33
C LEU A 142 -10.34 19.64 10.12
N PRO A 143 -11.68 19.46 10.04
CA PRO A 143 -12.46 20.25 9.10
C PRO A 143 -12.41 21.72 9.53
N LEU A 144 -12.06 22.62 8.60
CA LEU A 144 -12.09 24.07 8.79
C LEU A 144 -13.47 24.60 9.22
N HIS A 145 -14.55 23.83 9.01
CA HIS A 145 -15.90 24.18 9.45
C HIS A 145 -16.69 22.96 9.96
N PRO A 146 -17.12 22.93 11.23
CA PRO A 146 -17.91 21.82 11.77
C PRO A 146 -19.34 21.85 11.24
N GLN A 147 -19.79 20.76 10.60
CA GLN A 147 -21.22 20.49 10.44
C GLN A 147 -21.70 19.66 11.64
N ARG A 148 -22.69 20.19 12.37
CA ARG A 148 -23.34 19.51 13.49
C ARG A 148 -24.20 18.37 12.96
N MET A 149 -23.72 17.14 13.06
CA MET A 149 -24.53 15.94 12.83
C MET A 149 -24.41 15.03 14.04
N TRP A 150 -25.54 14.65 14.62
CA TRP A 150 -25.62 13.75 15.77
C TRP A 150 -25.53 12.30 15.31
N LEU A 151 -24.89 11.44 16.12
CA LEU A 151 -24.66 10.01 15.86
C LEU A 151 -25.94 9.17 15.66
N ASP A 152 -27.11 9.72 15.98
CA ASP A 152 -28.41 9.06 15.82
C ASP A 152 -29.09 9.41 14.48
N ASP A 153 -28.42 10.14 13.60
CA ASP A 153 -28.92 10.42 12.25
C ASP A 153 -28.86 9.14 11.41
N PRO A 154 -30.01 8.63 10.89
CA PRO A 154 -30.03 7.48 10.01
C PRO A 154 -29.19 7.66 8.73
N ALA A 155 -28.82 8.90 8.38
CA ALA A 155 -27.89 9.21 7.28
C ALA A 155 -26.43 8.81 7.57
N ALA A 156 -26.04 8.62 8.84
CA ALA A 156 -24.70 8.19 9.24
C ALA A 156 -24.42 6.70 8.96
N GLY A 157 -25.46 5.90 8.72
CA GLY A 157 -25.36 4.46 8.43
C GLY A 157 -24.69 4.11 7.09
N GLY A 158 -24.29 5.11 6.29
CA GLY A 158 -23.59 4.94 5.02
C GLY A 158 -22.14 5.46 5.01
N SER A 159 -21.58 5.85 6.15
CA SER A 159 -20.29 6.54 6.18
C SER A 159 -19.10 5.56 6.13
N LEU A 160 -18.48 5.45 4.95
CA LEU A 160 -17.24 4.72 4.69
C LEU A 160 -16.05 5.50 5.27
N TRP A 161 -15.86 5.43 6.58
CA TRP A 161 -14.62 5.89 7.22
C TRP A 161 -13.51 4.85 6.97
N GLY A 162 -12.35 5.34 6.54
CA GLY A 162 -11.25 4.55 5.98
C GLY A 162 -10.73 3.45 6.90
N GLU A 163 -11.25 2.24 6.73
CA GLU A 163 -10.69 1.03 7.30
C GLU A 163 -9.91 0.26 6.23
N ALA A 164 -8.61 0.08 6.45
CA ALA A 164 -7.85 -0.91 5.72
C ALA A 164 -8.21 -2.31 6.23
N VAL A 165 -9.16 -2.94 5.55
CA VAL A 165 -9.61 -4.29 5.88
C VAL A 165 -8.64 -5.31 5.29
N TRP A 166 -7.99 -6.09 6.15
CA TRP A 166 -7.32 -7.31 5.73
C TRP A 166 -8.37 -8.38 5.42
N GLN A 167 -8.44 -8.80 4.16
CA GLN A 167 -9.30 -9.91 3.77
C GLN A 167 -8.43 -11.11 3.40
N PRO A 168 -8.50 -12.23 4.15
CA PRO A 168 -7.97 -13.50 3.66
C PRO A 168 -8.78 -13.94 2.42
N SER A 169 -8.08 -14.55 1.46
CA SER A 169 -8.67 -15.15 0.26
C SER A 169 -9.51 -16.37 0.57
#